data_AF-A0A840F8X9-F1
#
_entry.id   AF-A0A840F8X9-F1
#
_cell.length_a   1.000
_cell.length_b   1.000
_cell.length_c   1.000
_cell.angle_alpha   90.00
_cell.angle_beta   90.00
_cell.angle_gamma   90.00
#
_symmetry.space_group_name_H-M   'P 1'
#
loop_
_entity.id
_entity.type
_entity.pdbx_description
1 polymer ?
#
loop_
_entity_poly.entity_id
_entity_poly.type
_entity_poly.pdbx_seq_one_letter_code
_entity_poly.pdbx_strand_id
1 'polypeptide(L)'
;MDPAESIPHHRLPGAPIPSVPGVDDSVLPVEPRPIGATSVWQPPAAYAGRPRRHPWEIPVLVIAVLAALGAYAAVITFVALGAISEFLLIPLALPILVFLGRGVGYASIRANAVQITPTQFPDAFRIVVEASARYGMEFVPDAYVMNGNGQLNAFASGHGFRRYVVVYSDLFEVGGAARSPEALEFVIGHEIGHIAAGHTSYWRQLLSSLIMSLPIFGSLLSRAQEYTADNYGYYSRPDGAAPMIGALSSGKYLLSAVDFDQFADRAVHERGFFIWVVNLLASHPILTWRAAALRDRTRSGAILFRPRWFVRGTGSGNVAAVPAPHPPASVAAGSLPNGLSETGTY
;
A
#
# COMPACT_ATOMS: atom_id res chain seq x y z
N MET A 1 27.29 16.28 39.56
CA MET A 1 26.38 16.09 38.41
C MET A 1 26.10 14.62 38.35
N ASP A 2 24.90 14.23 38.78
CA ASP A 2 24.48 12.86 39.00
C ASP A 2 24.06 12.23 37.65
N PRO A 3 24.63 11.09 37.22
CA PRO A 3 24.29 10.46 35.96
C PRO A 3 23.27 9.34 36.21
N ALA A 4 22.03 9.70 36.56
CA ALA A 4 20.95 8.71 36.71
C ALA A 4 19.58 9.39 36.68
N GLU A 5 19.19 9.94 35.53
CA GLU A 5 17.77 10.17 35.25
C GLU A 5 17.40 9.33 34.03
N SER A 6 17.08 8.06 34.29
CA SER A 6 16.45 7.20 33.32
C SER A 6 15.10 7.81 32.95
N ILE A 7 14.91 8.11 31.66
CA ILE A 7 13.62 8.50 31.11
C ILE A 7 12.59 7.44 31.56
N PRO A 8 11.46 7.82 32.18
CA PRO A 8 10.50 6.86 32.68
C PRO A 8 9.88 6.06 31.51
N HIS A 9 10.26 4.80 31.39
CA HIS A 9 9.66 3.84 30.47
C HIS A 9 8.28 3.44 31.01
N HIS A 10 7.22 4.12 30.57
CA HIS A 10 5.87 3.63 30.78
C HIS A 10 5.61 2.44 29.85
N ARG A 11 5.84 1.22 30.37
CA ARG A 11 5.21 0.00 29.82
C ARG A 11 3.71 0.23 29.79
N LEU A 12 3.06 0.07 28.63
CA LEU A 12 1.61 -0.10 28.61
C LEU A 12 1.27 -1.38 29.39
N PRO A 13 0.59 -1.30 30.55
CA PRO A 13 0.14 -2.50 31.24
C PRO A 13 -0.94 -3.15 30.38
N GLY A 14 -0.62 -4.31 29.77
CA GLY A 14 -1.62 -5.13 29.07
C GLY A 14 -1.32 -5.53 27.63
N ALA A 15 -0.14 -5.25 27.06
CA ALA A 15 0.22 -5.79 25.74
C ALA A 15 0.56 -7.30 25.84
N PRO A 16 -0.19 -8.21 25.17
CA PRO A 16 0.04 -9.65 25.25
C PRO A 16 1.24 -10.12 24.41
N ILE A 17 1.83 -9.24 23.58
CA ILE A 17 2.98 -9.57 22.74
C ILE A 17 4.22 -8.89 23.32
N PRO A 18 5.32 -9.62 23.58
CA PRO A 18 6.55 -9.01 24.09
C PRO A 18 7.11 -7.98 23.11
N SER A 19 7.59 -6.85 23.65
CA SER A 19 8.42 -5.89 22.92
C SER A 19 9.68 -6.60 22.41
N VAL A 20 10.11 -6.30 21.18
CA VAL A 20 11.38 -6.83 20.67
C VAL A 20 12.53 -6.20 21.45
N PRO A 21 13.52 -6.97 21.93
CA PRO A 21 14.67 -6.39 22.64
C PRO A 21 15.34 -5.27 21.83
N GLY A 22 15.46 -4.08 22.41
CA GLY A 22 16.05 -2.91 21.75
C GLY A 22 15.11 -2.10 20.86
N VAL A 23 13.83 -2.48 20.74
CA VAL A 23 12.79 -1.70 20.09
C VAL A 23 11.73 -1.36 21.12
N ASP A 24 11.65 -0.08 21.51
CA ASP A 24 10.57 0.38 22.37
C ASP A 24 9.26 0.40 21.57
N ASP A 25 8.22 -0.24 22.12
CA ASP A 25 6.83 -0.10 21.64
C ASP A 25 6.23 1.27 22.01
N SER A 26 7.07 2.26 22.31
CA SER A 26 6.60 3.59 22.64
C SER A 26 5.96 4.19 21.40
N VAL A 27 4.62 4.17 21.39
CA VAL A 27 3.85 5.16 20.66
C VAL A 27 4.30 6.49 21.25
N LEU A 28 5.30 7.13 20.65
CA LEU A 28 5.64 8.49 21.01
C LEU A 28 4.34 9.27 20.84
N PRO A 29 3.77 9.83 21.92
CA PRO A 29 2.62 10.69 21.76
C PRO A 29 3.07 11.79 20.81
N VAL A 30 2.48 11.87 19.62
CA VAL A 30 2.64 13.05 18.79
C VAL A 30 1.95 14.13 19.59
N GLU A 31 2.70 14.86 20.41
CA GLU A 31 2.15 15.99 21.14
C GLU A 31 1.50 16.89 20.10
N PRO A 32 0.19 17.19 20.25
CA PRO A 32 -0.48 18.06 19.31
C PRO A 32 0.30 19.38 19.33
N ARG A 33 0.95 19.70 18.20
CA ARG A 33 1.68 20.96 18.10
C ARG A 33 0.72 22.07 18.50
N PRO A 34 1.05 22.89 19.51
CA PRO A 34 0.14 23.94 19.95
C PRO A 34 -0.22 24.79 18.74
N ILE A 35 -1.53 25.07 18.60
CA ILE A 35 -2.06 25.94 17.56
C ILE A 35 -1.46 27.33 17.83
N GLY A 36 -0.34 27.62 17.17
CA GLY A 36 0.36 28.89 17.32
C GLY A 36 -0.52 30.04 16.83
N ALA A 37 -0.27 31.26 17.30
CA ALA A 37 -1.05 32.44 16.91
C ALA A 37 -1.07 32.72 15.38
N THR A 38 -0.17 32.09 14.62
CA THR A 38 -0.05 32.19 13.16
C THR A 38 -0.57 30.96 12.41
N SER A 39 -1.18 29.98 13.08
CA SER A 39 -1.76 28.82 12.41
C SER A 39 -2.95 29.22 11.54
N VAL A 40 -2.99 28.70 10.32
CA VAL A 40 -4.11 28.93 9.39
C VAL A 40 -4.74 27.58 9.06
N TRP A 41 -6.08 27.53 9.02
CA TRP A 41 -6.79 26.34 8.56
C TRP A 41 -6.47 26.10 7.08
N GLN A 42 -5.95 24.91 6.77
CA GLN A 42 -5.71 24.49 5.40
C GLN A 42 -6.76 23.47 4.97
N PRO A 43 -7.36 23.61 3.78
CA PRO A 43 -8.21 22.56 3.23
C PRO A 43 -7.37 21.28 3.03
N PRO A 44 -8.01 20.10 3.07
CA PRO A 44 -7.33 18.85 2.75
C PRO A 44 -6.62 18.92 1.41
N ALA A 45 -5.40 18.41 1.37
CA ALA A 45 -4.65 18.28 0.12
C ALA A 45 -5.43 17.44 -0.90
N ALA A 46 -5.10 17.60 -2.18
CA ALA A 46 -5.85 17.02 -3.30
C ALA A 46 -6.09 15.50 -3.19
N TYR A 47 -5.13 14.75 -2.65
CA TYR A 47 -5.19 13.29 -2.47
C TYR A 47 -5.37 12.87 -0.98
N ALA A 48 -5.63 13.83 -0.09
CA ALA A 48 -6.04 13.57 1.30
C ALA A 48 -7.56 13.64 1.50
N GLY A 49 -8.27 14.33 0.62
CA GLY A 49 -9.74 14.38 0.60
C GLY A 49 -10.38 13.15 -0.05
N ARG A 50 -11.54 13.34 -0.70
CA ARG A 50 -12.24 12.26 -1.43
C ARG A 50 -11.28 11.50 -2.35
N PRO A 51 -11.28 10.16 -2.35
CA PRO A 51 -10.32 9.37 -3.11
C PRO A 51 -10.31 9.72 -4.60
N ARG A 52 -9.12 9.95 -5.13
CA ARG A 52 -8.89 10.25 -6.56
C ARG A 52 -8.12 9.10 -7.20
N ARG A 53 -8.32 8.87 -8.49
CA ARG A 53 -7.48 7.92 -9.23
C ARG A 53 -6.12 8.53 -9.54
N HIS A 54 -5.11 7.69 -9.59
CA HIS A 54 -3.82 8.06 -10.13
C HIS A 54 -3.99 8.46 -11.62
N PRO A 55 -3.39 9.58 -12.09
CA PRO A 55 -3.58 10.05 -13.47
C PRO A 55 -3.22 9.05 -14.56
N TRP A 56 -2.30 8.13 -14.28
CA TRP A 56 -1.87 7.09 -15.22
C TRP A 56 -2.77 5.85 -15.26
N GLU A 57 -3.68 5.68 -14.29
CA GLU A 57 -4.46 4.44 -14.19
C GLU A 57 -5.36 4.21 -15.41
N ILE A 58 -6.17 5.21 -15.79
CA ILE A 58 -7.11 5.10 -16.91
C ILE A 58 -6.40 5.13 -18.27
N PRO A 59 -5.44 6.03 -18.56
CA PRO A 59 -4.74 6.02 -19.83
C PRO A 59 -4.03 4.69 -20.12
N VAL A 60 -3.32 4.13 -19.12
CA VAL A 60 -2.64 2.84 -19.27
C VAL A 60 -3.64 1.71 -19.44
N LEU A 61 -4.77 1.73 -18.72
CA LEU A 61 -5.84 0.76 -18.91
C LEU A 61 -6.44 0.82 -20.33
N VAL A 62 -6.67 2.02 -20.88
CA VAL A 62 -7.20 2.17 -22.25
C VAL A 62 -6.21 1.63 -23.28
N ILE A 63 -4.93 1.99 -23.16
CA ILE A 63 -3.86 1.44 -24.00
C ILE A 63 -3.85 -0.09 -23.88
N ALA A 64 -4.04 -0.61 -22.67
CA ALA A 64 -4.09 -2.04 -22.43
C ALA A 64 -5.23 -2.77 -23.14
N VAL A 65 -6.44 -2.23 -23.03
CA VAL A 65 -7.62 -2.76 -23.70
C VAL A 65 -7.44 -2.73 -25.22
N LEU A 66 -6.96 -1.61 -25.78
CA LEU A 66 -6.77 -1.48 -27.23
C LEU A 66 -5.68 -2.42 -27.75
N ALA A 67 -4.57 -2.56 -27.03
CA ALA A 67 -3.50 -3.49 -27.40
C ALA A 67 -3.99 -4.93 -27.36
N ALA A 68 -4.78 -5.32 -26.36
CA ALA A 68 -5.37 -6.65 -26.27
C ALA A 68 -6.33 -6.93 -27.41
N LEU A 69 -7.25 -6.01 -27.71
CA LEU A 69 -8.19 -6.16 -28.82
C LEU A 69 -7.45 -6.26 -30.17
N GLY A 70 -6.43 -5.42 -30.38
CA GLY A 70 -5.59 -5.47 -31.58
C GLY A 70 -4.84 -6.80 -31.72
N ALA A 71 -4.26 -7.32 -30.62
CA ALA A 71 -3.56 -8.60 -30.62
C ALA A 71 -4.52 -9.76 -30.94
N TYR A 72 -5.72 -9.79 -30.36
CA TYR A 72 -6.72 -10.81 -30.67
C TYR A 72 -7.17 -10.74 -32.13
N ALA A 73 -7.48 -9.53 -32.64
CA ALA A 73 -7.88 -9.36 -34.03
C ALA A 73 -6.79 -9.80 -35.02
N ALA A 74 -5.52 -9.48 -34.74
CA ALA A 74 -4.39 -9.89 -35.55
C ALA A 74 -4.24 -11.42 -35.58
N VAL A 75 -4.27 -12.07 -34.41
CA VAL A 75 -4.18 -13.54 -34.31
C VAL A 75 -5.32 -14.22 -35.06
N ILE A 76 -6.56 -13.79 -34.85
CA ILE A 76 -7.74 -14.34 -35.56
C ILE A 76 -7.57 -14.19 -37.07
N THR A 77 -7.14 -13.02 -37.54
CA THR A 77 -6.97 -12.75 -38.97
C THR A 77 -5.87 -13.63 -39.58
N PHE A 78 -4.70 -13.72 -38.95
CA PHE A 78 -3.60 -14.53 -39.46
C PHE A 78 -3.92 -16.03 -39.46
N VAL A 79 -4.67 -16.53 -38.46
CA VAL A 79 -5.16 -17.91 -38.47
C VAL A 79 -6.17 -18.12 -39.60
N ALA A 80 -7.13 -17.21 -39.78
CA ALA A 80 -8.13 -17.30 -40.85
C ALA A 80 -7.53 -17.27 -42.26
N LEU A 81 -6.40 -16.56 -42.43
CA LEU A 81 -5.62 -16.53 -43.68
C LEU A 81 -4.68 -17.74 -43.85
N GLY A 82 -4.63 -18.66 -42.88
CA GLY A 82 -3.73 -19.82 -42.91
C GLY A 82 -2.25 -19.48 -42.74
N ALA A 83 -1.92 -18.27 -42.27
CA ALA A 83 -0.54 -17.80 -42.12
C ALA A 83 0.14 -18.35 -40.84
N ILE A 84 -0.65 -18.70 -39.83
CA ILE A 84 -0.18 -19.24 -38.54
C ILE A 84 -1.09 -20.37 -38.05
N SER A 85 -0.61 -21.16 -37.09
CA SER A 85 -1.33 -22.31 -36.54
C SER A 85 -2.60 -21.93 -35.77
N GLU A 86 -3.65 -22.72 -35.93
CA GLU A 86 -4.91 -22.65 -35.16
C GLU A 86 -4.73 -22.79 -33.65
N PHE A 87 -3.63 -23.39 -33.17
CA PHE A 87 -3.32 -23.44 -31.73
C PHE A 87 -3.17 -22.06 -31.11
N LEU A 88 -2.87 -21.03 -31.89
CA LEU A 88 -2.82 -19.64 -31.40
C LEU A 88 -4.21 -19.07 -31.07
N LEU A 89 -5.30 -19.81 -31.35
CA LEU A 89 -6.64 -19.47 -30.88
C LEU A 89 -6.91 -19.93 -29.44
N ILE A 90 -6.07 -20.79 -28.83
CA ILE A 90 -6.25 -21.25 -27.44
C ILE A 90 -6.43 -20.09 -26.44
N PRO A 91 -5.69 -18.97 -26.53
CA PRO A 91 -5.91 -17.80 -25.67
C PRO A 91 -7.32 -17.18 -25.77
N LEU A 92 -8.14 -17.49 -26.78
CA LEU A 92 -9.55 -17.09 -26.80
C LEU A 92 -10.38 -17.78 -25.73
N ALA A 93 -9.90 -18.90 -25.16
CA ALA A 93 -10.50 -19.54 -24.00
C ALA A 93 -10.17 -18.84 -22.67
N LEU A 94 -9.26 -17.84 -22.66
CA LEU A 94 -8.87 -17.11 -21.45
C LEU A 94 -10.05 -16.57 -20.62
N PRO A 95 -11.13 -16.01 -21.19
CA PRO A 95 -12.29 -15.59 -20.40
C PRO A 95 -12.84 -16.75 -19.54
N ILE A 96 -13.05 -17.93 -20.14
CA ILE A 96 -13.58 -19.09 -19.44
C ILE A 96 -12.57 -19.57 -18.37
N LEU A 97 -11.28 -19.65 -18.72
CA LEU A 97 -10.24 -20.09 -17.79
C LEU A 97 -10.09 -19.15 -16.59
N VAL A 98 -10.10 -17.83 -16.82
CA VAL A 98 -10.06 -16.81 -15.76
C VAL A 98 -11.32 -16.88 -14.90
N PHE A 99 -12.48 -17.06 -15.52
CA PHE A 99 -13.75 -17.21 -14.79
C PHE A 99 -13.70 -18.43 -13.86
N LEU A 100 -13.35 -19.61 -14.38
CA LEU A 100 -13.26 -20.85 -13.63
C LEU A 100 -12.20 -20.77 -12.51
N GLY A 101 -10.99 -20.29 -12.84
CA GLY A 101 -9.91 -20.13 -11.86
C GLY A 101 -10.31 -19.21 -10.70
N ARG A 102 -10.97 -18.08 -10.99
CA ARG A 102 -11.49 -17.18 -9.94
C ARG A 102 -12.63 -17.80 -9.15
N GLY A 103 -13.48 -18.61 -9.79
CA GLY A 103 -14.56 -19.34 -9.12
C GLY A 103 -14.01 -20.35 -8.12
N VAL A 104 -13.04 -21.16 -8.53
CA VAL A 104 -12.32 -22.10 -7.65
C VAL A 104 -11.61 -21.35 -6.53
N GLY A 105 -10.92 -20.26 -6.83
CA GLY A 105 -10.27 -19.42 -5.82
C GLY A 105 -11.24 -18.91 -4.77
N TYR A 106 -12.35 -18.30 -5.19
CA TYR A 106 -13.38 -17.81 -4.26
C TYR A 106 -14.01 -18.93 -3.44
N ALA A 107 -14.31 -20.08 -4.06
CA ALA A 107 -14.81 -21.26 -3.35
C ALA A 107 -13.80 -21.77 -2.30
N SER A 108 -12.51 -21.78 -2.64
CA SER A 108 -11.44 -22.19 -1.73
C SER A 108 -11.32 -21.27 -0.52
N ILE A 109 -11.38 -19.94 -0.71
CA ILE A 109 -11.41 -18.98 0.42
C ILE A 109 -12.61 -19.28 1.31
N ARG A 110 -13.81 -19.41 0.74
CA ARG A 110 -15.03 -19.68 1.49
C ARG A 110 -15.01 -20.99 2.26
N ALA A 111 -14.34 -22.01 1.73
CA ALA A 111 -14.28 -23.34 2.34
C ALA A 111 -13.24 -23.42 3.47
N ASN A 112 -12.17 -22.61 3.41
CA ASN A 112 -10.99 -22.78 4.28
C ASN A 112 -10.68 -21.58 5.18
N ALA A 113 -11.24 -20.39 4.91
CA ALA A 113 -11.01 -19.19 5.70
C ALA A 113 -12.17 -18.92 6.68
N VAL A 114 -11.91 -18.14 7.72
CA VAL A 114 -12.94 -17.73 8.68
C VAL A 114 -13.65 -16.49 8.14
N GLN A 115 -14.96 -16.54 7.99
CA GLN A 115 -15.72 -15.37 7.55
C GLN A 115 -15.76 -14.31 8.65
N ILE A 116 -15.51 -13.05 8.28
CA ILE A 116 -15.69 -11.88 9.14
C ILE A 116 -17.18 -11.55 9.16
N THR A 117 -17.77 -11.52 10.36
CA THR A 117 -19.20 -11.30 10.59
C THR A 117 -19.39 -10.42 11.84
N PRO A 118 -20.59 -9.90 12.13
CA PRO A 118 -20.82 -9.13 13.36
C PRO A 118 -20.44 -9.86 14.66
N THR A 119 -20.42 -11.20 14.65
CA THR A 119 -20.07 -12.03 15.81
C THR A 119 -18.68 -12.66 15.71
N GLN A 120 -18.04 -12.64 14.54
CA GLN A 120 -16.68 -13.15 14.32
C GLN A 120 -15.80 -12.03 13.76
N PHE A 121 -14.81 -11.60 14.55
CA PHE A 121 -14.02 -10.39 14.27
C PHE A 121 -14.89 -9.12 14.14
N PRO A 122 -15.67 -8.77 15.20
CA PRO A 122 -16.61 -7.64 15.17
C PRO A 122 -15.94 -6.31 14.80
N ASP A 123 -14.71 -6.07 15.26
CA ASP A 123 -13.98 -4.84 14.96
C ASP A 123 -13.61 -4.75 13.48
N ALA A 124 -13.09 -5.83 12.88
CA ALA A 124 -12.81 -5.85 11.45
C ALA A 124 -14.08 -5.78 10.60
N PHE A 125 -15.17 -6.41 11.05
CA PHE A 125 -16.48 -6.27 10.40
C PHE A 125 -16.92 -4.79 10.38
N ARG A 126 -16.81 -4.09 11.51
CA ARG A 126 -17.09 -2.64 11.60
C ARG A 126 -16.22 -1.85 10.62
N ILE A 127 -14.92 -2.10 10.57
CA ILE A 127 -13.98 -1.40 9.67
C ILE A 127 -14.39 -1.59 8.20
N VAL A 128 -14.72 -2.83 7.79
CA VAL A 128 -15.16 -3.14 6.42
C VAL A 128 -16.46 -2.40 6.07
N VAL A 129 -17.44 -2.38 6.98
CA VAL A 129 -18.72 -1.69 6.79
C VAL A 129 -18.51 -0.18 6.70
N GLU A 130 -17.75 0.40 7.62
CA GLU A 130 -17.46 1.84 7.64
C GLU A 130 -16.70 2.30 6.41
N ALA A 131 -15.68 1.55 5.96
CA ALA A 131 -14.95 1.85 4.73
C ALA A 131 -15.88 1.79 3.51
N SER A 132 -16.71 0.73 3.41
CA SER A 132 -17.67 0.58 2.31
C SER A 132 -18.67 1.73 2.25
N ALA A 133 -19.23 2.12 3.40
CA ALA A 133 -20.15 3.26 3.51
C ALA A 133 -19.45 4.58 3.15
N ARG A 134 -18.24 4.81 3.68
CA ARG A 134 -17.44 6.02 3.42
C ARG A 134 -17.09 6.18 1.94
N TYR A 135 -16.89 5.09 1.21
CA TYR A 135 -16.59 5.11 -0.22
C TYR A 135 -17.84 5.14 -1.11
N GLY A 136 -19.04 5.13 -0.52
CA GLY A 136 -20.30 5.17 -1.25
C GLY A 136 -20.61 3.87 -2.01
N MET A 137 -20.17 2.73 -1.48
CA MET A 137 -20.46 1.43 -2.07
C MET A 137 -21.93 1.04 -1.83
N GLU A 138 -22.58 0.48 -2.85
CA GLU A 138 -23.96 -0.02 -2.76
C GLU A 138 -24.08 -1.26 -1.86
N PHE A 139 -23.04 -2.10 -1.86
CA PHE A 139 -22.98 -3.34 -1.09
C PHE A 139 -21.68 -3.43 -0.31
N VAL A 140 -21.76 -3.95 0.91
CA VAL A 140 -20.58 -4.33 1.69
C VAL A 140 -20.04 -5.66 1.12
N PRO A 141 -18.76 -5.76 0.75
CA PRO A 141 -18.18 -7.00 0.26
C PRO A 141 -18.04 -8.03 1.38
N ASP A 142 -18.00 -9.32 1.02
CA ASP A 142 -17.66 -10.36 1.98
C ASP A 142 -16.21 -10.15 2.47
N ALA A 143 -15.91 -10.50 3.71
CA ALA A 143 -14.55 -10.42 4.22
C ALA A 143 -14.17 -11.70 4.97
N TYR A 144 -12.90 -12.09 4.88
CA TYR A 144 -12.41 -13.35 5.45
C TYR A 144 -11.06 -13.14 6.13
N VAL A 145 -10.83 -13.88 7.22
CA VAL A 145 -9.52 -14.04 7.85
C VAL A 145 -8.91 -15.37 7.41
N MET A 146 -7.69 -15.31 6.89
CA MET A 146 -6.91 -16.48 6.49
C MET A 146 -5.61 -16.55 7.30
N ASN A 147 -5.12 -17.74 7.62
CA ASN A 147 -3.82 -17.88 8.27
C ASN A 147 -2.69 -17.41 7.31
N GLY A 148 -1.90 -16.42 7.75
CA GLY A 148 -0.80 -15.84 6.96
C GLY A 148 0.57 -16.48 7.19
N ASN A 149 0.70 -17.38 8.18
CA ASN A 149 1.96 -18.07 8.52
C ASN A 149 3.17 -17.12 8.66
N GLY A 150 2.99 -15.95 9.28
CA GLY A 150 4.07 -14.96 9.47
C GLY A 150 4.08 -13.84 8.42
N GLN A 151 3.34 -13.98 7.32
CA GLN A 151 3.33 -12.99 6.24
C GLN A 151 2.25 -11.93 6.46
N LEU A 152 2.62 -10.66 6.31
CA LEU A 152 1.68 -9.55 6.26
C LEU A 152 1.10 -9.42 4.86
N ASN A 153 -0.17 -9.74 4.71
CA ASN A 153 -0.86 -9.60 3.43
C ASN A 153 -2.37 -9.41 3.61
N ALA A 154 -2.98 -8.65 2.72
CA ALA A 154 -4.40 -8.62 2.47
C ALA A 154 -4.62 -8.45 0.97
N PHE A 155 -5.76 -8.90 0.47
CA PHE A 155 -6.09 -8.68 -0.93
C PHE A 155 -7.60 -8.60 -1.15
N ALA A 156 -7.99 -7.78 -2.12
CA ALA A 156 -9.33 -7.72 -2.65
C ALA A 156 -9.46 -8.52 -3.96
N SER A 157 -10.58 -9.21 -4.09
CA SER A 157 -10.91 -9.95 -5.32
C SER A 157 -12.42 -10.02 -5.54
N GLY A 158 -12.83 -10.83 -6.50
CA GLY A 158 -14.22 -11.03 -6.85
C GLY A 158 -14.43 -12.21 -7.77
N HIS A 159 -15.67 -12.61 -7.92
CA HIS A 159 -16.10 -13.59 -8.93
C HIS A 159 -17.56 -13.33 -9.28
N GLY A 160 -17.87 -13.25 -10.58
CA GLY A 160 -19.16 -12.75 -11.06
C GLY A 160 -19.48 -11.36 -10.49
N PHE A 161 -20.62 -11.23 -9.83
CA PHE A 161 -21.05 -10.00 -9.15
C PHE A 161 -20.59 -9.91 -7.68
N ARG A 162 -20.01 -10.97 -7.12
CA ARG A 162 -19.55 -10.98 -5.72
C ARG A 162 -18.17 -10.36 -5.59
N ARG A 163 -17.95 -9.63 -4.50
CA ARG A 163 -16.69 -8.97 -4.16
C ARG A 163 -16.32 -9.37 -2.75
N TYR A 164 -15.03 -9.60 -2.53
CA TYR A 164 -14.56 -10.02 -1.22
C TYR A 164 -13.16 -9.51 -0.93
N VAL A 165 -12.84 -9.37 0.35
CA VAL A 165 -11.50 -9.11 0.86
C VAL A 165 -11.03 -10.28 1.71
N VAL A 166 -9.75 -10.59 1.64
CA VAL A 166 -9.09 -11.55 2.52
C VAL A 166 -7.99 -10.82 3.28
N VAL A 167 -7.96 -10.97 4.59
CA VAL A 167 -6.96 -10.39 5.48
C VAL A 167 -6.21 -11.52 6.17
N TYR A 168 -4.89 -11.52 6.11
CA TYR A 168 -4.11 -12.53 6.82
C TYR A 168 -4.13 -12.27 8.32
N SER A 169 -4.13 -13.33 9.13
CA SER A 169 -4.15 -13.29 10.59
C SER A 169 -3.04 -12.40 11.16
N ASP A 170 -1.87 -12.39 10.53
CA ASP A 170 -0.71 -11.60 10.91
C ASP A 170 -0.96 -10.09 10.93
N LEU A 171 -1.88 -9.58 10.09
CA LEU A 171 -2.27 -8.17 10.13
C LEU A 171 -3.10 -7.82 11.36
N PHE A 172 -3.83 -8.79 11.95
CA PHE A 172 -4.55 -8.58 13.20
C PHE A 172 -3.61 -8.51 14.40
N GLU A 173 -2.43 -9.14 14.33
CA GLU A 173 -1.39 -8.96 15.35
C GLU A 173 -0.76 -7.56 15.28
N VAL A 174 -0.61 -7.00 14.06
CA VAL A 174 -0.22 -5.58 13.87
C VAL A 174 -1.34 -4.64 14.33
N GLY A 175 -2.59 -4.98 13.99
CA GLY A 175 -3.79 -4.21 14.30
C GLY A 175 -4.29 -4.33 15.74
N GLY A 176 -3.68 -5.20 16.55
CA GLY A 176 -4.06 -5.34 17.95
C GLY A 176 -3.84 -4.03 18.70
N ALA A 177 -4.66 -3.77 19.72
CA ALA A 177 -4.55 -2.57 20.56
C ALA A 177 -3.15 -2.39 21.19
N ALA A 178 -2.37 -3.46 21.27
CA ALA A 178 -0.98 -3.44 21.72
C ALA A 178 0.02 -2.87 20.69
N ARG A 179 -0.41 -2.58 19.45
CA ARG A 179 0.42 -2.07 18.36
C ARG A 179 -0.25 -0.89 17.66
N SER A 180 -0.84 -1.09 16.47
CA SER A 180 -1.49 -0.01 15.73
C SER A 180 -2.77 -0.50 15.04
N PRO A 181 -3.94 -0.34 15.69
CA PRO A 181 -5.22 -0.58 15.02
C PRO A 181 -5.40 0.28 13.76
N GLU A 182 -4.78 1.46 13.71
CA GLU A 182 -4.81 2.36 12.56
C GLU A 182 -4.18 1.76 11.31
N ALA A 183 -3.10 0.99 11.47
CA ALA A 183 -2.46 0.31 10.34
C ALA A 183 -3.40 -0.73 9.71
N LEU A 184 -4.10 -1.51 10.54
CA LEU A 184 -5.09 -2.48 10.06
C LEU A 184 -6.27 -1.80 9.37
N GLU A 185 -6.78 -0.72 9.96
CA GLU A 185 -7.85 0.10 9.37
C GLU A 185 -7.43 0.69 8.02
N PHE A 186 -6.19 1.18 7.91
CA PHE A 186 -5.63 1.65 6.64
C PHE A 186 -5.60 0.53 5.59
N VAL A 187 -5.07 -0.64 5.95
CA VAL A 187 -4.92 -1.77 5.01
C VAL A 187 -6.28 -2.27 4.55
N ILE A 188 -7.24 -2.49 5.45
CA ILE A 188 -8.61 -2.87 5.06
C ILE A 188 -9.24 -1.77 4.19
N GLY A 189 -9.08 -0.50 4.57
CA GLY A 189 -9.56 0.64 3.78
C GLY A 189 -8.96 0.68 2.37
N HIS A 190 -7.69 0.32 2.21
CA HIS A 190 -7.00 0.20 0.93
C HIS A 190 -7.58 -0.96 0.09
N GLU A 191 -7.77 -2.14 0.67
CA GLU A 191 -8.35 -3.29 -0.04
C GLU A 191 -9.81 -3.05 -0.48
N ILE A 192 -10.62 -2.47 0.40
CA ILE A 192 -11.99 -2.05 0.02
C ILE A 192 -11.92 -0.97 -1.06
N GLY A 193 -10.89 -0.12 -1.04
CA GLY A 193 -10.57 0.84 -2.08
C GLY A 193 -10.34 0.21 -3.46
N HIS A 194 -9.67 -0.94 -3.55
CA HIS A 194 -9.56 -1.69 -4.82
C HIS A 194 -10.93 -2.11 -5.35
N ILE A 195 -11.86 -2.49 -4.48
CA ILE A 195 -13.22 -2.85 -4.89
C ILE A 195 -13.99 -1.61 -5.34
N ALA A 196 -13.98 -0.54 -4.55
CA ALA A 196 -14.66 0.72 -4.86
C ALA A 196 -14.13 1.35 -6.17
N ALA A 197 -12.82 1.26 -6.41
CA ALA A 197 -12.20 1.71 -7.64
C ALA A 197 -12.39 0.73 -8.82
N GLY A 198 -13.08 -0.39 -8.63
CA GLY A 198 -13.38 -1.37 -9.69
C GLY A 198 -12.17 -2.17 -10.16
N HIS A 199 -11.07 -2.20 -9.39
CA HIS A 199 -9.84 -2.96 -9.71
C HIS A 199 -10.11 -4.47 -9.71
N THR A 200 -11.11 -4.91 -8.94
CA THR A 200 -11.53 -6.31 -8.83
C THR A 200 -12.53 -6.75 -9.90
N SER A 201 -12.96 -5.83 -10.78
CA SER A 201 -13.92 -6.12 -11.85
C SER A 201 -13.41 -7.20 -12.80
N TYR A 202 -14.27 -8.16 -13.13
CA TYR A 202 -13.95 -9.27 -14.03
C TYR A 202 -13.49 -8.78 -15.41
N TRP A 203 -14.29 -7.93 -16.06
CA TRP A 203 -13.97 -7.41 -17.39
C TRP A 203 -12.70 -6.57 -17.40
N ARG A 204 -12.50 -5.77 -16.35
CA ARG A 204 -11.27 -4.99 -16.21
C ARG A 204 -10.06 -5.91 -16.15
N GLN A 205 -10.08 -6.91 -15.26
CA GLN A 205 -8.96 -7.84 -15.10
C GLN A 205 -8.71 -8.68 -16.35
N LEU A 206 -9.77 -9.17 -16.99
CA LEU A 206 -9.68 -9.95 -18.23
C LEU A 206 -9.05 -9.12 -19.35
N LEU A 207 -9.51 -7.89 -19.56
CA LEU A 207 -8.97 -7.05 -20.64
C LEU A 207 -7.57 -6.52 -20.31
N SER A 208 -7.24 -6.35 -19.04
CA SER A 208 -5.88 -5.99 -18.62
C SER A 208 -4.94 -7.20 -18.57
N SER A 209 -5.42 -8.45 -18.55
CA SER A 209 -4.58 -9.62 -18.27
C SER A 209 -3.42 -9.77 -19.26
N LEU A 210 -3.64 -9.44 -20.52
CA LEU A 210 -2.58 -9.46 -21.54
C LEU A 210 -1.47 -8.46 -21.21
N ILE A 211 -1.84 -7.24 -20.79
CA ILE A 211 -0.87 -6.20 -20.40
C ILE A 211 -0.22 -6.50 -19.05
N MET A 212 -0.96 -7.09 -18.11
CA MET A 212 -0.39 -7.52 -16.83
C MET A 212 0.69 -8.58 -17.02
N SER A 213 0.64 -9.35 -18.11
CA SER A 213 1.69 -10.29 -18.52
C SER A 213 2.88 -9.62 -19.22
N LEU A 214 2.75 -8.37 -19.69
CA LEU A 214 3.85 -7.62 -20.28
C LEU A 214 4.68 -6.96 -19.17
N PRO A 215 5.99 -7.24 -19.08
CA PRO A 215 6.88 -6.52 -18.19
C PRO A 215 6.76 -5.01 -18.43
N ILE A 216 6.96 -4.20 -17.38
CA ILE A 216 6.92 -2.73 -17.41
C ILE A 216 5.50 -2.15 -17.52
N PHE A 217 4.69 -2.57 -18.49
CA PHE A 217 3.35 -2.01 -18.69
C PHE A 217 2.34 -2.54 -17.65
N GLY A 218 2.38 -3.85 -17.38
CA GLY A 218 1.58 -4.45 -16.32
C GLY A 218 1.93 -3.87 -14.96
N SER A 219 3.22 -3.74 -14.67
CA SER A 219 3.71 -3.14 -13.43
C SER A 219 3.34 -1.65 -13.32
N LEU A 220 3.35 -0.89 -14.43
CA LEU A 220 2.88 0.50 -14.44
C LEU A 220 1.39 0.63 -14.07
N LEU A 221 0.53 -0.18 -14.68
CA LEU A 221 -0.91 -0.18 -14.35
C LEU A 221 -1.13 -0.58 -12.90
N SER A 222 -0.46 -1.64 -12.46
CA SER A 222 -0.50 -2.14 -11.08
C SER A 222 -0.11 -1.04 -10.09
N ARG A 223 1.05 -0.39 -10.27
CA ARG A 223 1.48 0.70 -9.38
C ARG A 223 0.53 1.91 -9.37
N ALA A 224 -0.08 2.24 -10.51
CA ALA A 224 -1.09 3.29 -10.56
C ALA A 224 -2.35 2.91 -9.76
N GLN A 225 -2.77 1.64 -9.82
CA GLN A 225 -3.90 1.11 -9.03
C GLN A 225 -3.58 1.12 -7.53
N GLU A 226 -2.36 0.75 -7.14
CA GLU A 226 -1.91 0.81 -5.74
C GLU A 226 -1.96 2.24 -5.19
N TYR A 227 -1.46 3.24 -5.94
CA TYR A 227 -1.58 4.64 -5.50
C TYR A 227 -3.03 5.11 -5.39
N THR A 228 -3.91 4.65 -6.29
CA THR A 228 -5.35 4.90 -6.15
C THR A 228 -5.90 4.29 -4.87
N ALA A 229 -5.57 3.04 -4.58
CA ALA A 229 -6.02 2.35 -3.36
C ALA A 229 -5.44 2.97 -2.07
N ASP A 230 -4.19 3.45 -2.12
CA ASP A 230 -3.60 4.27 -1.05
C ASP A 230 -4.41 5.53 -0.75
N ASN A 231 -5.00 6.16 -1.78
CA ASN A 231 -5.88 7.31 -1.58
C ASN A 231 -7.16 6.93 -0.81
N TYR A 232 -7.68 5.71 -0.98
CA TYR A 232 -8.80 5.19 -0.19
C TYR A 232 -8.37 4.89 1.25
N GLY A 233 -7.29 4.14 1.44
CA GLY A 233 -6.74 3.84 2.77
C GLY A 233 -6.46 5.12 3.58
N TYR A 234 -5.81 6.11 2.96
CA TYR A 234 -5.52 7.40 3.58
C TYR A 234 -6.79 8.19 3.89
N TYR A 235 -7.81 8.16 3.02
CA TYR A 235 -9.08 8.85 3.27
C TYR A 235 -9.85 8.28 4.47
N SER A 236 -9.70 6.97 4.74
CA SER A 236 -10.30 6.32 5.90
C SER A 236 -9.51 6.53 7.17
N ARG A 237 -8.18 6.34 7.12
CA ARG A 237 -7.32 6.38 8.30
C ARG A 237 -5.95 7.03 8.00
N PRO A 238 -5.87 8.38 7.88
CA PRO A 238 -4.63 9.08 7.54
C PRO A 238 -3.44 8.75 8.46
N ASP A 239 -3.72 8.58 9.75
CA ASP A 239 -2.78 8.23 10.82
C ASP A 239 -2.29 6.78 10.74
N GLY A 240 -2.98 5.91 9.99
CA GLY A 240 -2.54 4.53 9.72
C GLY A 240 -1.44 4.41 8.67
N ALA A 241 -1.16 5.46 7.90
CA ALA A 241 -0.19 5.41 6.80
C ALA A 241 1.25 5.13 7.28
N ALA A 242 1.69 5.81 8.34
CA ALA A 242 3.02 5.64 8.91
C ALA A 242 3.26 4.23 9.51
N PRO A 243 2.41 3.73 10.43
CA PRO A 243 2.59 2.40 11.01
C PRO A 243 2.41 1.28 9.97
N MET A 244 1.57 1.48 8.93
CA MET A 244 1.47 0.55 7.80
C MET A 244 2.79 0.44 7.02
N ILE A 245 3.42 1.57 6.67
CA ILE A 245 4.74 1.57 6.01
C ILE A 245 5.80 0.94 6.90
N GLY A 246 5.78 1.24 8.20
CA GLY A 246 6.61 0.56 9.20
C GLY A 246 6.46 -0.96 9.10
N ALA A 247 5.24 -1.47 9.23
CA ALA A 247 4.96 -2.90 9.20
C ALA A 247 5.36 -3.57 7.87
N LEU A 248 5.12 -2.94 6.72
CA LEU A 248 5.52 -3.49 5.42
C LEU A 248 7.05 -3.48 5.21
N SER A 249 7.76 -2.55 5.83
CA SER A 249 9.21 -2.38 5.65
C SER A 249 10.05 -3.21 6.62
N SER A 250 9.60 -3.38 7.85
CA SER A 250 10.36 -4.02 8.94
C SER A 250 9.63 -5.22 9.57
N GLY A 251 8.38 -5.47 9.19
CA GLY A 251 7.58 -6.59 9.68
C GLY A 251 6.74 -6.27 10.90
N LYS A 252 5.89 -7.22 11.30
CA LYS A 252 4.82 -6.98 12.29
C LYS A 252 5.30 -6.58 13.68
N TYR A 253 6.54 -6.90 14.02
CA TYR A 253 7.14 -6.67 15.34
C TYR A 253 8.05 -5.44 15.41
N LEU A 254 8.40 -4.81 14.28
CA LEU A 254 9.43 -3.77 14.20
C LEU A 254 8.89 -2.45 13.62
N LEU A 255 7.57 -2.33 13.46
CA LEU A 255 6.96 -1.16 12.84
C LEU A 255 7.27 0.15 13.58
N SER A 256 7.35 0.13 14.91
CA SER A 256 7.66 1.30 15.75
C SER A 256 9.10 1.75 15.63
N ALA A 257 10.02 0.87 15.21
CA ALA A 257 11.43 1.21 14.97
C ALA A 257 11.63 2.04 13.69
N VAL A 258 10.61 2.20 12.86
CA VAL A 258 10.73 2.87 11.57
C VAL A 258 10.28 4.33 11.69
N ASP A 259 11.23 5.25 11.57
CA ASP A 259 10.92 6.66 11.36
C ASP A 259 10.35 6.85 9.94
N PHE A 260 9.07 7.18 9.87
CA PHE A 260 8.35 7.35 8.62
C PHE A 260 8.91 8.48 7.75
N ASP A 261 9.31 9.61 8.34
CA ASP A 261 9.81 10.78 7.62
C ASP A 261 11.20 10.52 7.04
N GLN A 262 12.07 9.89 7.84
CA GLN A 262 13.40 9.47 7.39
C GLN A 262 13.29 8.41 6.29
N PHE A 263 12.38 7.45 6.42
CA PHE A 263 12.15 6.43 5.40
C PHE A 263 11.59 7.03 4.10
N ALA A 264 10.67 7.98 4.19
CA ALA A 264 10.13 8.71 3.03
C ALA A 264 11.20 9.60 2.35
N ASP A 265 12.14 10.18 3.11
CA ASP A 265 13.25 10.96 2.57
C ASP A 265 14.20 10.12 1.69
N ARG A 266 14.31 8.81 1.96
CA ARG A 266 15.06 7.88 1.09
C ARG A 266 14.56 7.91 -0.35
N ALA A 267 13.30 8.21 -0.61
CA ALA A 267 12.79 8.33 -1.99
C ALA A 267 13.49 9.45 -2.80
N VAL A 268 13.95 10.51 -2.12
CA VAL A 268 14.67 11.63 -2.73
C VAL A 268 16.18 11.45 -2.63
N HIS A 269 16.65 10.84 -1.54
CA HIS A 269 18.07 10.62 -1.28
C HIS A 269 18.65 9.55 -2.21
N GLU A 270 17.97 8.41 -2.32
CA GLU A 270 18.43 7.24 -3.05
C GLU A 270 18.34 7.46 -4.57
N ARG A 271 19.47 7.23 -5.26
CA ARG A 271 19.63 7.49 -6.70
C ARG A 271 20.28 6.31 -7.39
N GLY A 272 20.17 6.29 -8.71
CA GLY A 272 20.89 5.34 -9.56
C GLY A 272 19.98 4.52 -10.45
N PHE A 273 20.59 3.94 -11.49
CA PHE A 273 19.91 3.16 -12.51
C PHE A 273 19.16 1.95 -11.93
N PHE A 274 19.79 1.21 -11.01
CA PHE A 274 19.18 0.00 -10.46
C PHE A 274 17.96 0.27 -9.58
N ILE A 275 17.91 1.39 -8.87
CA ILE A 275 16.70 1.80 -8.12
C ILE A 275 15.54 2.07 -9.09
N TRP A 276 15.85 2.72 -10.21
CA TRP A 276 14.88 2.94 -11.26
C TRP A 276 14.37 1.63 -11.89
N VAL A 277 15.27 0.66 -12.14
CA VAL A 277 14.90 -0.68 -12.62
C VAL A 277 14.03 -1.45 -11.62
N VAL A 278 14.38 -1.42 -10.33
CA VAL A 278 13.57 -2.05 -9.27
C VAL A 278 12.16 -1.46 -9.25
N ASN A 279 12.03 -0.14 -9.30
CA ASN A 279 10.71 0.50 -9.43
C ASN A 279 9.98 0.08 -10.70
N LEU A 280 10.68 0.00 -11.84
CA LEU A 280 10.08 -0.36 -13.13
C LEU A 280 9.48 -1.77 -13.11
N LEU A 281 10.16 -2.73 -12.48
CA LEU A 281 9.75 -4.13 -12.42
C LEU A 281 8.79 -4.45 -11.26
N ALA A 282 8.69 -3.60 -10.25
CA ALA A 282 7.83 -3.82 -9.08
C ALA A 282 6.33 -3.71 -9.43
N SER A 283 5.53 -4.70 -9.00
CA SER A 283 4.06 -4.68 -9.11
C SER A 283 3.41 -3.65 -8.19
N HIS A 284 4.08 -3.30 -7.09
CA HIS A 284 3.64 -2.27 -6.15
C HIS A 284 4.64 -1.10 -6.15
N PRO A 285 4.22 0.14 -5.82
CA PRO A 285 5.15 1.23 -5.62
C PRO A 285 6.18 0.82 -4.58
N ILE A 286 7.47 1.01 -4.89
CA ILE A 286 8.52 0.68 -3.95
C ILE A 286 8.31 1.47 -2.66
N LEU A 287 8.55 0.84 -1.51
CA LEU A 287 8.06 1.33 -0.22
C LEU A 287 8.50 2.77 0.09
N THR A 288 9.71 3.17 -0.27
CA THR A 288 10.18 4.55 -0.07
C THR A 288 9.36 5.57 -0.86
N TRP A 289 9.01 5.26 -2.11
CA TRP A 289 8.18 6.14 -2.96
C TRP A 289 6.72 6.15 -2.50
N ARG A 290 6.22 5.00 -2.05
CA ARG A 290 4.90 4.89 -1.41
C ARG A 290 4.82 5.75 -0.15
N ALA A 291 5.82 5.66 0.73
CA ALA A 291 5.93 6.49 1.93
C ALA A 291 5.99 8.00 1.58
N ALA A 292 6.80 8.38 0.59
CA ALA A 292 6.87 9.76 0.12
C ALA A 292 5.51 10.27 -0.43
N ALA A 293 4.77 9.43 -1.15
CA ALA A 293 3.43 9.76 -1.64
C ALA A 293 2.38 9.85 -0.52
N LEU A 294 2.49 9.04 0.52
CA LEU A 294 1.62 9.09 1.70
C LEU A 294 1.93 10.28 2.61
N ARG A 295 3.17 10.78 2.56
CA ARG A 295 3.54 12.05 3.22
C ARG A 295 3.06 13.27 2.45
N ASP A 296 3.30 13.31 1.13
CA ASP A 296 2.89 14.41 0.25
C ASP A 296 1.60 14.08 -0.51
N ARG A 297 0.47 14.42 0.11
CA ARG A 297 -0.87 14.20 -0.47
C ARG A 297 -1.29 15.33 -1.42
N THR A 298 -0.40 16.26 -1.75
CA THR A 298 -0.68 17.28 -2.78
C THR A 298 -0.53 16.71 -4.20
N ARG A 299 0.13 15.56 -4.34
CA ARG A 299 0.43 14.88 -5.61
C ARG A 299 -0.04 13.43 -5.59
N SER A 300 -0.16 12.83 -6.77
CA SER A 300 -0.68 11.46 -6.94
C SER A 300 0.27 10.36 -6.48
N GLY A 301 1.53 10.67 -6.17
CA GLY A 301 2.61 9.71 -6.04
C GLY A 301 3.47 9.63 -7.30
N ALA A 302 4.72 9.24 -7.12
CA ALA A 302 5.71 9.19 -8.19
C ALA A 302 5.70 7.81 -8.86
N ILE A 303 5.60 7.74 -10.19
CA ILE A 303 5.36 6.47 -10.88
C ILE A 303 6.56 5.96 -11.70
N LEU A 304 7.18 6.83 -12.50
CA LEU A 304 8.34 6.50 -13.35
C LEU A 304 9.65 7.05 -12.80
N PHE A 305 9.62 8.25 -12.23
CA PHE A 305 10.80 8.96 -11.75
C PHE A 305 10.60 9.37 -10.30
N ARG A 306 11.69 9.29 -9.53
CA ARG A 306 11.70 9.60 -8.10
C ARG A 306 11.25 11.04 -7.79
N PRO A 307 10.71 11.29 -6.59
CA PRO A 307 10.54 12.65 -6.09
C PRO A 307 11.91 13.37 -5.96
N ARG A 308 11.87 14.71 -6.08
CA ARG A 308 13.09 15.56 -6.14
C ARG A 308 13.23 16.52 -4.97
N TRP A 309 12.23 16.61 -4.10
CA TRP A 309 12.13 17.64 -3.06
C TRP A 309 11.92 16.99 -1.71
N PHE A 310 12.71 17.40 -0.72
CA PHE A 310 12.47 17.06 0.68
C PHE A 310 11.33 17.91 1.21
N VAL A 311 10.39 17.26 1.87
CA VAL A 311 9.17 17.90 2.37
C VAL A 311 8.81 17.35 3.74
N ARG A 312 8.04 18.11 4.50
CA ARG A 312 7.46 17.69 5.79
C ARG A 312 5.96 17.99 5.82
N GLY A 313 5.21 17.13 6.50
CA GLY A 313 3.78 17.31 6.69
C GLY A 313 3.47 18.61 7.45
N THR A 314 2.51 19.38 6.94
CA THR A 314 1.98 20.58 7.59
C THR A 314 0.52 20.41 8.04
N GLY A 315 0.01 19.18 7.98
CA GLY A 315 -1.37 18.83 8.35
C GLY A 315 -2.30 18.63 7.15
N SER A 316 -3.35 17.84 7.33
CA SER A 316 -4.35 17.52 6.30
C SER A 316 -3.77 17.02 4.97
N GLY A 317 -2.62 16.33 5.03
CA GLY A 317 -1.87 15.83 3.87
C GLY A 317 -1.11 16.89 3.07
N ASN A 318 -1.13 18.16 3.50
CA ASN A 318 -0.30 19.22 2.92
C ASN A 318 1.15 19.10 3.39
N VAL A 319 2.06 19.68 2.62
CA VAL A 319 3.48 19.67 2.92
C VAL A 319 4.14 21.02 2.65
N ALA A 320 5.24 21.26 3.37
CA ALA A 320 6.17 22.35 3.08
C ALA A 320 7.54 21.76 2.68
N ALA A 321 8.21 22.43 1.74
CA ALA A 321 9.58 22.09 1.39
C ALA A 321 10.51 22.35 2.57
N VAL A 322 11.48 21.46 2.77
CA VAL A 322 12.53 21.61 3.77
C VAL A 322 13.91 21.50 3.11
N PRO A 323 14.96 22.08 3.70
CA PRO A 323 16.33 21.81 3.27
C PRO A 323 16.63 20.30 3.27
N ALA A 324 17.60 19.89 2.47
CA ALA A 324 18.02 18.49 2.46
C ALA A 324 18.49 18.08 3.87
N PRO A 325 17.90 17.04 4.47
CA PRO A 325 18.36 16.54 5.76
C PRO A 325 19.75 15.92 5.60
N HIS A 326 20.47 15.83 6.71
CA HIS A 326 21.72 15.05 6.74
C HIS A 326 21.46 13.60 6.33
N PRO A 327 22.46 12.90 5.74
CA PRO A 327 22.33 11.48 5.45
C PRO A 327 21.84 10.71 6.68
N PRO A 328 20.89 9.77 6.56
CA PRO A 328 20.33 9.07 7.73
C PRO A 328 21.37 8.36 8.60
N ALA A 329 22.46 7.92 7.97
CA ALA A 329 23.55 7.25 8.64
C ALA A 329 24.54 8.21 9.31
N SER A 330 24.39 9.53 9.14
CA SER A 330 25.35 10.53 9.63
C SER A 330 25.37 10.61 11.15
N VAL A 331 26.54 10.41 11.73
CA VAL A 331 26.88 10.48 13.14
C VAL A 331 27.95 11.54 13.37
N ALA A 332 28.08 11.98 14.61
CA ALA A 332 29.11 12.96 14.97
C ALA A 332 30.51 12.36 14.73
N ALA A 333 31.46 13.18 14.25
CA ALA A 333 32.83 12.73 14.04
C ALA A 333 33.41 12.14 15.34
N GLY A 334 33.96 10.93 15.25
CA GLY A 334 34.53 10.21 16.39
C GLY A 334 33.53 9.53 17.33
N SER A 335 32.22 9.53 17.01
CA SER A 335 31.23 8.83 17.84
C SER A 335 31.15 7.32 17.58
N LEU A 336 31.71 6.84 16.46
CA LEU A 336 31.80 5.41 16.19
C LEU A 336 32.99 4.80 16.96
N PRO A 337 32.85 3.56 17.47
CA PRO A 337 33.90 2.92 18.24
C PRO A 337 35.16 2.68 17.41
N ASN A 338 36.31 2.55 18.08
CA ASN A 338 37.59 2.17 17.48
C ASN A 338 38.08 3.10 16.35
N GLY A 339 37.70 4.38 16.36
CA GLY A 339 38.12 5.34 15.35
C GLY A 339 37.49 5.11 13.98
N LEU A 340 36.40 4.34 13.91
CA LEU A 340 35.62 4.20 12.69
C LEU A 340 35.07 5.58 12.29
N SER A 341 35.06 5.84 10.99
CA SER A 341 34.36 6.97 10.39
C SER A 341 33.36 6.45 9.38
N GLU A 342 32.31 7.22 9.14
CA GLU A 342 31.48 6.95 7.98
C GLU A 342 32.31 7.08 6.70
N THR A 343 32.13 6.10 5.82
CA THR A 343 32.60 6.20 4.45
C THR A 343 31.90 7.38 3.78
N GLY A 344 32.66 8.43 3.43
CA GLY A 344 32.16 9.63 2.75
C GLY A 344 31.75 9.42 1.28
N THR A 345 31.58 8.17 0.85
CA THR A 345 31.23 7.77 -0.51
C THR A 345 30.07 6.80 -0.47
N TYR A 346 28.86 7.35 -0.54
CA TYR A 346 27.72 6.74 -1.23
C TYR A 346 26.99 7.82 -2.02
#